data_AF-A0A832A6S5-F1
#
_entry.id   AF-A0A832A6S5-F1
#
_cell.length_a   1.000
_cell.length_b   1.000
_cell.length_c   1.000
_cell.angle_alpha   90.00
_cell.angle_beta   90.00
_cell.angle_gamma   90.00
#
_symmetry.space_group_name_H-M   'P 1'
#
loop_
_entity.id
_entity.type
_entity.pdbx_description
1 polymer ?
#
loop_
_entity_poly.entity_id
_entity_poly.type
_entity_poly.pdbx_seq_one_letter_code
_entity_poly.pdbx_strand_id
1 'polypeptide(L)'
;DLDYGATDNALQERCWGRTAAEVVKWAGGFVDGLQAEGVAACPKHFPGLGRATRDSHEELPVIAAADLAEDLRPFEELLPRCRYVMVGHAHYTALEEAPASLSSVIITGLLRDRLGFRGTVLTDDLEMKAIRCVGDAVRQARSAGADGVLVCHDPVKIREAHAALSV
;
A
#
# COMPACT_ATOMS: atom_id res chain seq x y z
N ASP A 1 0.82 7.50 -5.11
CA ASP A 1 1.88 7.10 -6.06
C ASP A 1 2.28 8.28 -6.94
N LEU A 2 3.53 8.30 -7.40
CA LEU A 2 4.04 9.26 -8.40
C LEU A 2 3.89 8.66 -9.80
N ASP A 3 3.63 9.51 -10.79
CA ASP A 3 3.63 9.10 -12.20
C ASP A 3 5.06 9.07 -12.77
N TYR A 4 5.58 7.87 -13.02
CA TYR A 4 6.86 7.66 -13.72
C TYR A 4 6.68 7.39 -15.22
N GLY A 5 5.46 7.54 -15.77
CA GLY A 5 5.16 7.31 -17.18
C GLY A 5 4.97 5.84 -17.56
N ALA A 6 4.86 4.93 -16.60
CA ALA A 6 4.52 3.53 -16.86
C ALA A 6 3.06 3.41 -17.31
N THR A 7 2.81 2.61 -18.33
CA THR A 7 1.47 2.42 -18.93
C THR A 7 0.81 1.10 -18.55
N ASP A 8 1.54 0.19 -17.90
CA ASP A 8 1.15 -1.21 -17.66
C ASP A 8 1.18 -1.58 -16.17
N ASN A 9 0.79 -0.63 -15.30
CA ASN A 9 0.82 -0.80 -13.84
C ASN A 9 -0.50 -0.40 -13.16
N ALA A 10 -1.56 -0.27 -13.96
CA ALA A 10 -2.88 0.18 -13.54
C ALA A 10 -2.94 1.59 -12.89
N LEU A 11 -1.86 2.38 -12.88
CA LEU A 11 -1.82 3.73 -12.26
C LEU A 11 -2.01 4.88 -13.26
N GLN A 12 -2.10 4.58 -14.56
CA GLN A 12 -2.34 5.57 -15.60
C GLN A 12 -3.57 6.42 -15.26
N GLU A 13 -3.44 7.75 -15.35
CA GLU A 13 -4.48 8.76 -15.00
C GLU A 13 -4.92 8.81 -13.53
N ARG A 14 -4.36 7.99 -12.65
CA ARG A 14 -4.70 7.95 -11.21
C ARG A 14 -3.72 8.72 -10.32
N CYS A 15 -2.53 9.02 -10.84
CA CYS A 15 -1.50 9.76 -10.12
C CYS A 15 -1.70 11.28 -10.26
N TRP A 16 -1.53 12.00 -9.15
CA TRP A 16 -1.72 13.46 -9.08
C TRP A 16 -0.56 14.28 -9.67
N GLY A 17 0.60 13.66 -9.91
CA GLY A 17 1.80 14.34 -10.38
C GLY A 17 2.99 13.40 -10.53
N ARG A 18 4.08 13.93 -11.09
CA ARG A 18 5.33 13.20 -11.35
C ARG A 18 6.40 13.44 -10.30
N THR A 19 6.21 14.46 -9.47
CA THR A 19 7.08 14.81 -8.36
C THR A 19 6.33 14.69 -7.03
N ALA A 20 7.07 14.47 -5.94
CA ALA A 20 6.47 14.43 -4.62
C ALA A 20 5.73 15.74 -4.29
N ALA A 21 6.29 16.89 -4.67
CA ALA A 21 5.68 18.20 -4.43
C ALA A 21 4.32 18.37 -5.13
N GLU A 22 4.18 17.92 -6.37
CA GLU A 22 2.90 17.94 -7.07
C GLU A 22 1.88 17.01 -6.41
N VAL A 23 2.30 15.79 -6.06
CA VAL A 23 1.43 14.80 -5.39
C VAL A 23 0.96 15.34 -4.04
N VAL A 24 1.86 15.86 -3.21
CA VAL A 24 1.51 16.46 -1.91
C VAL A 24 0.51 17.60 -2.08
N LYS A 25 0.75 18.51 -3.03
CA LYS A 25 -0.14 19.65 -3.27
C LYS A 25 -1.56 19.20 -3.59
N TRP A 26 -1.72 18.34 -4.59
CA TRP A 26 -3.03 17.98 -5.11
C TRP A 26 -3.72 16.89 -4.27
N ALA A 27 -3.00 15.83 -3.89
CA ALA A 27 -3.54 14.80 -3.01
C ALA A 27 -3.82 15.35 -1.60
N GLY A 28 -3.00 16.29 -1.11
CA GLY A 28 -3.22 16.95 0.17
C GLY A 28 -4.51 17.76 0.20
N GLY A 29 -4.82 18.51 -0.86
CA GLY A 29 -6.10 19.20 -0.99
C GLY A 29 -7.29 18.22 -1.03
N PHE A 30 -7.14 17.06 -1.68
CA PHE A 30 -8.15 16.02 -1.69
C PHE A 30 -8.37 15.37 -0.30
N VAL A 31 -7.28 15.07 0.41
CA VAL A 31 -7.31 14.60 1.81
C VAL A 31 -8.07 15.59 2.68
N ASP A 32 -7.83 16.90 2.50
CA ASP A 32 -8.48 17.93 3.29
C ASP A 32 -9.97 18.04 3.01
N GLY A 33 -10.35 17.98 1.74
CA GLY A 33 -11.76 17.97 1.35
C GLY A 33 -12.52 16.78 1.95
N LEU A 34 -11.98 15.57 1.84
CA LEU A 34 -12.62 14.38 2.43
C LEU A 34 -12.81 14.53 3.94
N GLN A 35 -11.76 14.95 4.65
CA GLN A 35 -11.78 15.00 6.10
C GLN A 35 -12.65 16.14 6.64
N ALA A 36 -12.74 17.26 5.92
CA ALA A 36 -13.66 18.35 6.25
C ALA A 36 -15.12 17.89 6.22
N GLU A 37 -15.46 16.95 5.33
CA GLU A 37 -16.79 16.34 5.21
C GLU A 37 -16.96 15.09 6.09
N GLY A 38 -16.03 14.83 7.02
CA GLY A 38 -16.11 13.69 7.93
C GLY A 38 -15.80 12.33 7.28
N VAL A 39 -15.21 12.31 6.09
CA VAL A 39 -14.79 11.10 5.38
C VAL A 39 -13.28 10.87 5.60
N ALA A 40 -12.90 9.70 6.09
CA ALA A 40 -11.49 9.39 6.34
C ALA A 40 -10.75 9.13 5.03
N ALA A 41 -9.65 9.86 4.81
CA ALA A 41 -8.75 9.59 3.69
C ALA A 41 -7.87 8.36 3.96
N CYS A 42 -7.57 7.60 2.89
CA CYS A 42 -6.69 6.44 2.90
C CYS A 42 -5.66 6.55 1.77
N PRO A 43 -4.45 7.09 2.03
CA PRO A 43 -3.38 7.13 1.05
C PRO A 43 -2.96 5.73 0.60
N LYS A 44 -2.67 5.59 -0.70
CA LYS A 44 -2.26 4.33 -1.32
C LYS A 44 -1.36 4.54 -2.55
N HIS A 45 -0.53 3.58 -2.93
CA HIS A 45 -0.28 2.29 -2.27
C HIS A 45 1.10 2.34 -1.60
N PHE A 46 1.14 2.37 -0.27
CA PHE A 46 2.40 2.46 0.47
C PHE A 46 3.31 1.25 0.17
N PRO A 47 4.64 1.40 0.05
CA PRO A 47 5.46 2.62 0.11
C PRO A 47 5.59 3.42 -1.19
N GLY A 48 4.82 3.10 -2.23
CA GLY A 48 4.81 3.79 -3.51
C GLY A 48 4.87 2.81 -4.67
N LEU A 49 3.78 2.65 -5.42
CA LEU A 49 3.67 1.70 -6.53
C LEU A 49 4.00 2.31 -7.90
N GLY A 50 4.27 3.62 -7.95
CA GLY A 50 4.42 4.40 -9.18
C GLY A 50 5.44 3.84 -10.19
N ARG A 51 6.51 3.22 -9.68
CA ARG A 51 7.60 2.65 -10.47
C ARG A 51 7.36 1.22 -10.94
N ALA A 52 6.26 0.58 -10.54
CA ALA A 52 5.92 -0.74 -11.01
C ALA A 52 5.80 -0.73 -12.53
N THR A 53 6.41 -1.71 -13.18
CA THR A 53 6.36 -1.90 -14.65
C THR A 53 5.31 -2.93 -15.08
N ARG A 54 4.63 -3.52 -14.09
CA ARG A 54 3.65 -4.60 -14.24
C ARG A 54 2.50 -4.37 -13.27
N ASP A 55 1.32 -4.83 -13.66
CA ASP A 55 0.14 -4.75 -12.83
C ASP A 55 0.15 -5.82 -11.72
N SER A 56 0.00 -5.39 -10.47
CA SER A 56 -0.15 -6.26 -9.30
C SER A 56 -1.38 -7.17 -9.35
N HIS A 57 -2.37 -6.87 -10.20
CA HIS A 57 -3.50 -7.78 -10.46
C HIS A 57 -3.07 -9.01 -11.29
N GLU A 58 -1.94 -8.94 -11.99
CA GLU A 58 -1.47 -9.98 -12.90
C GLU A 58 -0.30 -10.80 -12.33
N GLU A 59 0.67 -10.14 -11.73
CA GLU A 59 1.85 -10.75 -11.10
C GLU A 59 2.39 -9.88 -9.96
N LEU A 60 3.40 -10.34 -9.21
CA LEU A 60 4.04 -9.49 -8.20
C LEU A 60 5.04 -8.54 -8.88
N PRO A 61 4.77 -7.21 -8.96
CA PRO A 61 5.70 -6.28 -9.56
C PRO A 61 6.97 -6.14 -8.72
N VAL A 62 8.09 -5.96 -9.42
CA VAL A 62 9.39 -5.65 -8.81
C VAL A 62 9.71 -4.17 -9.04
N ILE A 63 9.91 -3.44 -7.96
CA ILE A 63 10.36 -2.06 -7.96
C ILE A 63 11.87 -2.07 -7.71
N ALA A 64 12.62 -2.06 -8.82
CA ALA A 64 14.08 -2.09 -8.86
C ALA A 64 14.69 -0.68 -8.68
N ALA A 65 14.30 0.02 -7.61
CA ALA A 65 14.83 1.33 -7.27
C ALA A 65 15.84 1.21 -6.12
N ALA A 66 17.01 1.84 -6.26
CA ALA A 66 18.01 1.89 -5.19
C ALA A 66 17.63 2.88 -4.06
N ASP A 67 16.77 3.84 -4.38
CA ASP A 67 16.27 4.86 -3.46
C ASP A 67 14.77 5.08 -3.68
N LEU A 68 14.03 5.18 -2.58
CA LEU A 68 12.59 5.41 -2.53
C LEU A 68 12.23 6.74 -1.86
N ALA A 69 13.20 7.61 -1.57
CA ALA A 69 12.96 8.87 -0.87
C ALA A 69 11.90 9.75 -1.54
N GLU A 70 11.92 9.84 -2.88
CA GLU A 70 10.92 10.61 -3.64
C GLU A 70 9.53 9.95 -3.60
N ASP A 71 9.48 8.62 -3.66
CA ASP A 71 8.24 7.83 -3.58
C ASP A 71 7.60 7.90 -2.18
N LEU A 72 8.43 7.95 -1.13
CA LEU A 72 8.02 8.01 0.27
C LEU A 72 7.56 9.40 0.71
N ARG A 73 8.12 10.48 0.14
CA ARG A 73 7.85 11.86 0.60
C ARG A 73 6.36 12.22 0.68
N PRO A 74 5.48 11.86 -0.30
CA PRO A 74 4.06 12.11 -0.14
C PRO A 74 3.43 11.43 1.07
N PHE A 75 3.88 10.24 1.44
CA PHE A 75 3.40 9.56 2.64
C PHE A 75 3.93 10.23 3.91
N GLU A 76 5.19 10.63 3.93
CA GLU A 76 5.79 11.38 5.06
C GLU A 76 5.01 12.67 5.36
N GLU A 77 4.58 13.40 4.32
CA GLU A 77 3.87 14.67 4.47
C GLU A 77 2.36 14.52 4.76
N LEU A 78 1.71 13.48 4.20
CA LEU A 78 0.25 13.35 4.27
C LEU A 78 -0.23 12.43 5.40
N LEU A 79 0.53 11.39 5.77
CA LEU A 79 0.10 10.42 6.80
C LEU A 79 -0.20 11.04 8.18
N PRO A 80 0.49 12.09 8.66
CA PRO A 80 0.13 12.75 9.92
C PRO A 80 -1.32 13.26 9.97
N ARG A 81 -1.95 13.44 8.81
CA ARG A 81 -3.31 13.95 8.66
C ARG A 81 -4.34 12.83 8.51
N CYS A 82 -3.91 11.62 8.17
CA CYS A 82 -4.78 10.51 7.78
C CYS A 82 -4.98 9.49 8.91
N ARG A 83 -6.11 8.76 8.86
CA ARG A 83 -6.44 7.69 9.81
C ARG A 83 -6.16 6.29 9.27
N TYR A 84 -6.10 6.14 7.95
CA TYR A 84 -5.86 4.87 7.27
C TYR A 84 -4.71 5.01 6.30
N VAL A 85 -4.06 3.89 6.00
CA VAL A 85 -3.14 3.74 4.87
C VAL A 85 -3.30 2.34 4.29
N MET A 86 -3.23 2.23 2.97
CA MET A 86 -3.23 0.94 2.28
C MET A 86 -1.84 0.61 1.77
N VAL A 87 -1.37 -0.60 2.07
CA VAL A 87 -0.07 -1.12 1.66
C VAL A 87 -0.25 -2.03 0.45
N GLY A 88 0.45 -1.71 -0.64
CA GLY A 88 0.33 -2.42 -1.92
C GLY A 88 1.11 -3.72 -1.99
N HIS A 89 0.95 -4.44 -3.10
CA HIS A 89 1.67 -5.68 -3.38
C HIS A 89 2.79 -5.43 -4.39
N ALA A 90 4.01 -5.24 -3.90
CA ALA A 90 5.22 -5.18 -4.73
C ALA A 90 6.45 -5.63 -3.92
N HIS A 91 7.44 -6.17 -4.62
CA HIS A 91 8.78 -6.40 -4.11
C HIS A 91 9.61 -5.14 -4.35
N TYR A 92 10.21 -4.58 -3.29
CA TYR A 92 11.11 -3.42 -3.37
C TYR A 92 12.55 -3.86 -3.14
N THR A 93 13.40 -3.84 -4.17
CA THR A 93 14.76 -4.43 -4.09
C THR A 93 15.66 -3.77 -3.05
N ALA A 94 15.37 -2.51 -2.69
CA ALA A 94 16.10 -1.78 -1.66
C ALA A 94 15.60 -2.04 -0.22
N LEU A 95 14.47 -2.75 -0.04
CA LEU A 95 13.85 -2.97 1.26
C LEU A 95 13.69 -4.46 1.60
N GLU A 96 12.94 -5.21 0.80
CA GLU A 96 12.57 -6.61 1.07
C GLU A 96 12.01 -7.29 -0.19
N GLU A 97 12.29 -8.59 -0.34
CA GLU A 97 11.75 -9.46 -1.40
C GLU A 97 10.26 -9.79 -1.24
N ALA A 98 9.78 -9.94 0.00
CA ALA A 98 8.36 -10.22 0.24
C ALA A 98 7.47 -9.03 -0.21
N PRO A 99 6.22 -9.26 -0.65
CA PRO A 99 5.29 -8.18 -0.96
C PRO A 99 5.17 -7.21 0.22
N ALA A 100 5.16 -5.91 -0.04
CA ALA A 100 5.10 -4.88 1.00
C ALA A 100 3.97 -5.09 2.03
N SER A 101 2.78 -5.50 1.57
CA SER A 101 1.63 -5.82 2.41
C SER A 101 1.84 -6.98 3.39
N LEU A 102 2.87 -7.79 3.17
CA LEU A 102 3.24 -8.97 3.97
C LEU A 102 4.60 -8.83 4.67
N SER A 103 5.27 -7.68 4.55
CA SER A 103 6.63 -7.47 5.07
C SER A 103 6.60 -6.71 6.39
N SER A 104 7.16 -7.30 7.45
CA SER A 104 7.36 -6.62 8.74
C SER A 104 8.42 -5.51 8.64
N VAL A 105 9.40 -5.64 7.74
CA VAL A 105 10.38 -4.57 7.46
C VAL A 105 9.67 -3.31 6.95
N ILE A 106 8.68 -3.48 6.07
CA ILE A 106 7.96 -2.35 5.48
C ILE A 106 6.84 -1.85 6.39
N ILE A 107 5.99 -2.73 6.92
CA ILE A 107 4.85 -2.30 7.75
C ILE A 107 5.33 -1.86 9.13
N THR A 108 6.03 -2.72 9.87
CA THR A 108 6.50 -2.36 11.22
C THR A 108 7.71 -1.44 11.13
N GLY A 109 8.79 -1.85 10.45
CA GLY A 109 10.05 -1.08 10.45
C GLY A 109 9.94 0.29 9.78
N LEU A 110 9.45 0.35 8.54
CA LEU A 110 9.39 1.60 7.78
C LEU A 110 8.17 2.45 8.19
N LEU A 111 6.96 1.90 8.13
CA LEU A 111 5.74 2.67 8.36
C LEU A 111 5.47 2.99 9.84
N ARG A 112 5.57 2.01 10.74
CA ARG A 112 5.34 2.24 12.18
C ARG A 112 6.54 2.88 12.85
N ASP A 113 7.73 2.32 12.70
CA ASP A 113 8.87 2.73 13.53
C ASP A 113 9.54 3.98 12.96
N ARG A 114 9.86 4.00 11.66
CA ARG A 114 10.53 5.15 11.02
C ARG A 114 9.59 6.31 10.73
N LEU A 115 8.42 6.08 10.14
CA LEU A 115 7.46 7.15 9.81
C LEU A 115 6.50 7.48 10.95
N GLY A 116 6.46 6.68 12.03
CA GLY A 116 5.66 6.98 13.21
C GLY A 116 4.14 6.85 12.98
N PHE A 117 3.68 6.17 11.93
CA PHE A 117 2.25 6.07 11.65
C PHE A 117 1.52 5.24 12.72
N ARG A 118 0.46 5.80 13.30
CA ARG A 118 -0.34 5.17 14.38
C ARG A 118 -1.82 4.96 13.99
N GLY A 119 -2.19 5.24 12.74
CA GLY A 119 -3.52 4.92 12.22
C GLY A 119 -3.67 3.45 11.82
N THR A 120 -4.76 3.13 11.12
CA THR A 120 -5.08 1.77 10.67
C THR A 120 -4.33 1.43 9.38
N VAL A 121 -3.63 0.29 9.38
CA VAL A 121 -2.92 -0.24 8.20
C VAL A 121 -3.77 -1.33 7.56
N LEU A 122 -4.14 -1.12 6.30
CA LEU A 122 -4.88 -2.06 5.49
C LEU A 122 -3.95 -2.67 4.44
N THR A 123 -4.08 -3.97 4.17
CA THR A 123 -3.52 -4.55 2.94
C THR A 123 -4.32 -4.06 1.73
N ASP A 124 -3.69 -4.04 0.56
CA ASP A 124 -4.44 -4.16 -0.69
C ASP A 124 -5.09 -5.56 -0.79
N ASP A 125 -5.91 -5.80 -1.81
CA ASP A 125 -6.70 -7.02 -1.92
C ASP A 125 -5.82 -8.28 -2.00
N LEU A 126 -5.95 -9.19 -1.04
CA LEU A 126 -5.19 -10.43 -0.95
C LEU A 126 -5.62 -11.46 -2.01
N GLU A 127 -6.67 -11.19 -2.77
CA GLU A 127 -7.06 -12.01 -3.92
C GLU A 127 -6.31 -11.70 -5.22
N MET A 128 -5.55 -10.61 -5.24
CA MET A 128 -4.71 -10.24 -6.39
C MET A 128 -3.64 -11.31 -6.65
N LYS A 129 -3.29 -11.54 -7.92
CA LYS A 129 -2.34 -12.60 -8.32
C LYS A 129 -0.92 -12.41 -7.79
N ALA A 130 -0.58 -11.21 -7.32
CA ALA A 130 0.63 -10.95 -6.56
C ALA A 130 0.71 -11.78 -5.25
N ILE A 131 -0.43 -12.24 -4.72
CA ILE A 131 -0.55 -13.06 -3.53
C ILE A 131 -0.90 -14.50 -3.91
N ARG A 132 -0.16 -15.47 -3.36
CA ARG A 132 -0.28 -16.89 -3.74
C ARG A 132 -1.36 -17.65 -2.96
N CYS A 133 -1.45 -17.44 -1.66
CA CYS A 133 -2.33 -18.17 -0.74
C CYS A 133 -2.93 -17.18 0.27
N VAL A 134 -4.25 -17.06 0.31
CA VAL A 134 -4.94 -16.07 1.16
C VAL A 134 -4.76 -16.38 2.64
N GLY A 135 -4.98 -17.63 3.07
CA GLY A 135 -4.84 -17.99 4.49
C GLY A 135 -3.45 -17.70 5.07
N ASP A 136 -2.38 -17.98 4.31
CA ASP A 136 -1.01 -17.67 4.70
C ASP A 136 -0.75 -16.16 4.69
N ALA A 137 -1.19 -15.47 3.65
CA ALA A 137 -1.05 -14.02 3.52
C ALA A 137 -1.74 -13.27 4.66
N VAL A 138 -2.91 -13.72 5.11
CA VAL A 138 -3.61 -13.13 6.26
C VAL A 138 -2.79 -13.25 7.55
N ARG A 139 -2.24 -14.43 7.84
CA ARG A 139 -1.38 -14.64 9.01
C ARG A 139 -0.10 -13.80 8.94
N GLN A 140 0.49 -13.73 7.75
CA GLN A 140 1.73 -12.98 7.53
C GLN A 140 1.49 -11.47 7.62
N ALA A 141 0.45 -10.92 6.99
CA ALA A 141 0.08 -9.51 7.06
C ALA A 141 -0.18 -9.07 8.52
N ARG A 142 -0.94 -9.88 9.28
CA ARG A 142 -1.17 -9.65 10.71
C ARG A 142 0.14 -9.63 11.49
N SER A 143 1.02 -10.61 11.25
CA SER A 143 2.33 -10.70 11.91
C SER A 143 3.25 -9.54 11.53
N ALA A 144 3.11 -9.00 10.32
CA ALA A 144 3.84 -7.83 9.83
C ALA A 144 3.36 -6.50 10.43
N GLY A 145 2.17 -6.48 11.05
CA GLY A 145 1.59 -5.31 11.71
C GLY A 145 0.42 -4.65 10.98
N ALA A 146 -0.19 -5.33 10.00
CA ALA A 146 -1.44 -4.87 9.39
C ALA A 146 -2.60 -5.01 10.39
N ASP A 147 -3.47 -4.00 10.44
CA ASP A 147 -4.66 -3.98 11.30
C ASP A 147 -5.90 -4.56 10.60
N GLY A 148 -5.91 -4.53 9.26
CA GLY A 148 -6.98 -5.08 8.44
C GLY A 148 -6.45 -5.69 7.16
N VAL A 149 -7.11 -6.76 6.72
CA VAL A 149 -6.85 -7.45 5.46
C VAL A 149 -8.06 -7.32 4.55
N LEU A 150 -7.82 -7.10 3.26
CA LEU A 150 -8.87 -7.04 2.25
C LEU A 150 -8.93 -8.34 1.45
N VAL A 151 -10.13 -8.90 1.33
CA VAL A 151 -10.47 -10.07 0.51
C VAL A 151 -11.82 -9.76 -0.11
N CYS A 152 -11.83 -9.35 -1.38
CA CYS A 152 -12.92 -8.54 -1.92
C CYS A 152 -13.95 -9.28 -2.78
N HIS A 153 -13.65 -10.48 -3.25
CA HIS A 153 -14.35 -11.10 -4.38
C HIS A 153 -14.92 -12.49 -4.08
N ASP A 154 -14.11 -13.44 -3.61
CA ASP A 154 -14.51 -14.84 -3.45
C ASP A 154 -14.99 -15.14 -2.03
N PRO A 155 -16.29 -15.43 -1.82
CA PRO A 155 -16.83 -15.76 -0.50
C PRO A 155 -16.16 -16.97 0.17
N VAL A 156 -15.59 -17.90 -0.59
CA VAL A 156 -14.82 -19.03 -0.04
C VAL A 156 -13.53 -18.51 0.58
N LYS A 157 -12.78 -17.66 -0.13
CA LYS A 157 -11.55 -17.04 0.40
C LYS A 157 -11.83 -16.08 1.55
N ILE A 158 -12.96 -15.37 1.55
CA ILE A 158 -13.38 -14.55 2.71
C ILE A 158 -13.53 -15.43 3.96
N ARG A 159 -14.17 -16.59 3.84
CA ARG A 159 -14.30 -17.54 4.97
C ARG A 159 -12.95 -18.12 5.39
N GLU A 160 -12.07 -18.43 4.43
CA GLU A 160 -10.71 -18.89 4.69
C GLU A 160 -9.91 -17.84 5.47
N ALA A 161 -9.94 -16.57 5.03
CA ALA A 161 -9.29 -15.45 5.70
C ALA A 161 -9.81 -15.25 7.11
N HIS A 162 -11.14 -15.29 7.29
CA HIS A 162 -11.77 -15.20 8.61
C HIS A 162 -11.30 -16.34 9.54
N ALA A 163 -11.24 -17.58 9.04
CA ALA A 163 -10.73 -18.71 9.80
C ALA A 163 -9.25 -18.52 10.17
N ALA A 164 -8.43 -18.00 9.26
CA ALA A 164 -7.01 -17.74 9.50
C ALA A 164 -6.74 -16.65 10.56
N LEU A 165 -7.68 -15.71 10.78
CA LEU A 165 -7.60 -14.71 11.86
C LEU A 165 -7.98 -15.25 13.23
N SER A 166 -8.72 -16.37 13.28
CA SER A 166 -9.27 -16.94 14.52
C SER A 166 -8.28 -17.84 15.28
N VAL A 167 -7.03 -17.92 14.81
CA VAL A 167 -5.93 -18.74 15.35
C VAL A 167 -4.75 -17.84 15.73
#